data_AF-A0A5B7TDH9-F1
#
_entry.id   AF-A0A5B7TDH9-F1
#
_cell.length_a   1.000
_cell.length_b   1.000
_cell.length_c   1.000
_cell.angle_alpha   90.00
_cell.angle_beta   90.00
_cell.angle_gamma   90.00
#
_symmetry.space_group_name_H-M   'P 1'
#
loop_
_entity.id
_entity.type
_entity.pdbx_description
1 polymer ?
#
loop_
_entity_poly.entity_id
_entity_poly.type
_entity_poly.pdbx_seq_one_letter_code
_entity_poly.pdbx_strand_id
1 'polypeptide(L)'
;MEIRYMLKRDDKMKNKYKKGYTLVEVLVAVAVFGMLILPISKIIESNINVNKSSREELELASVLSYAYEAFLENNSLKESSYPNDNRYTIHYNVEEINNEISSKDIDLILDENNIKINSIYSIPVGQNMDFKIRITYNNNKANYDITYNSISSGEINIPIENPNFIIYANMMKKDEDKSLNILIDGVYENEIYSNKTIKLYKKIKEGEYNFNIVSIYPNLIEKTVDEKKFINKKVIITIKKDGKKLKESIYTFSVND
;
A
#
# COMPACT_ATOMS: atom_id res chain seq x y z
N MET A 1 -57.42 -5.84 -97.62
CA MET A 1 -57.99 -5.24 -96.40
C MET A 1 -57.58 -6.16 -95.25
N GLU A 2 -56.40 -5.98 -94.63
CA GLU A 2 -56.20 -5.13 -93.42
C GLU A 2 -57.35 -5.33 -92.41
N ILE A 3 -57.18 -5.83 -91.17
CA ILE A 3 -56.43 -5.33 -90.00
C ILE A 3 -56.38 -6.49 -88.96
N ARG A 4 -55.23 -7.04 -88.50
CA ARG A 4 -54.40 -6.74 -87.30
C ARG A 4 -55.11 -6.50 -85.94
N TYR A 5 -54.62 -7.22 -84.91
CA TYR A 5 -54.85 -7.07 -83.45
C TYR A 5 -56.14 -7.74 -82.90
N MET A 6 -56.15 -8.39 -81.73
CA MET A 6 -55.31 -8.20 -80.55
C MET A 6 -55.36 -9.43 -79.63
N LEU A 7 -54.21 -9.78 -79.05
CA LEU A 7 -54.06 -10.66 -77.89
C LEU A 7 -55.03 -10.25 -76.77
N LYS A 8 -55.79 -11.19 -76.22
CA LYS A 8 -56.29 -11.07 -74.85
C LYS A 8 -55.67 -12.20 -74.03
N ARG A 9 -54.55 -11.87 -73.36
CA ARG A 9 -54.07 -12.60 -72.19
C ARG A 9 -55.22 -12.65 -71.19
N ASP A 10 -55.74 -13.83 -70.91
CA ASP A 10 -56.52 -14.06 -69.70
C ASP A 10 -55.56 -14.01 -68.50
N ASP A 11 -55.24 -12.79 -68.08
CA ASP A 11 -54.73 -12.54 -66.75
C ASP A 11 -55.78 -13.01 -65.74
N LYS A 12 -55.56 -14.21 -65.20
CA LYS A 12 -56.18 -14.67 -63.96
C LYS A 12 -55.78 -13.71 -62.84
N MET A 13 -56.47 -12.58 -62.75
CA MET A 13 -56.51 -11.74 -61.55
C MET A 13 -57.12 -12.57 -60.42
N LYS A 14 -56.26 -13.35 -59.74
CA LYS A 14 -56.50 -13.78 -58.35
C LYS A 14 -56.63 -12.50 -57.53
N ASN A 15 -57.84 -11.98 -57.41
CA ASN A 15 -58.20 -11.00 -56.39
C ASN A 15 -57.93 -11.68 -55.04
N LYS A 16 -56.73 -11.43 -54.49
CA LYS A 16 -56.44 -11.70 -53.09
C LYS A 16 -57.35 -10.75 -52.31
N TYR A 17 -58.48 -11.27 -51.84
CA TYR A 17 -59.33 -10.58 -50.88
C TYR A 17 -58.44 -10.02 -49.76
N LYS A 18 -58.38 -8.69 -49.64
CA LYS A 18 -57.75 -8.04 -48.50
C LYS A 18 -58.62 -8.37 -47.29
N LYS A 19 -58.19 -9.33 -46.46
CA LYS A 19 -58.88 -9.70 -45.22
C LYS A 19 -58.89 -8.47 -44.31
N GLY A 20 -60.06 -7.96 -43.98
CA GLY A 20 -60.24 -6.90 -42.99
C GLY A 20 -60.11 -7.48 -41.58
N TYR A 21 -59.47 -6.75 -40.69
CA TYR A 21 -59.37 -7.12 -39.28
C TYR A 21 -60.69 -6.83 -38.57
N THR A 22 -61.11 -7.73 -37.68
CA THR A 22 -62.25 -7.50 -36.80
C THR A 22 -61.85 -6.53 -35.68
N LEU A 23 -62.83 -5.77 -35.16
CA LEU A 23 -62.59 -4.79 -34.09
C LEU A 23 -61.98 -5.44 -32.83
N VAL A 24 -62.34 -6.70 -32.55
CA VAL A 24 -61.80 -7.48 -31.43
C VAL A 24 -60.32 -7.80 -31.62
N GLU A 25 -59.89 -8.20 -32.82
CA GLU A 25 -58.48 -8.47 -33.11
C GLU A 25 -57.61 -7.21 -32.92
N VAL A 26 -58.11 -6.04 -33.31
CA VAL A 26 -57.41 -4.77 -33.10
C VAL A 26 -57.28 -4.44 -31.61
N LEU A 27 -58.33 -4.63 -30.82
CA LEU A 27 -58.30 -4.41 -29.37
C LEU A 27 -57.32 -5.34 -28.65
N VAL A 28 -57.32 -6.63 -29.01
CA VAL A 28 -56.38 -7.61 -28.44
C VAL A 28 -54.94 -7.24 -28.82
N ALA A 29 -54.69 -6.85 -30.07
CA ALA A 29 -53.36 -6.43 -30.50
C ALA A 29 -52.85 -5.20 -29.72
N VAL A 30 -53.70 -4.20 -29.49
CA VAL A 30 -53.35 -3.00 -28.69
C VAL A 30 -53.08 -3.36 -27.23
N ALA A 31 -53.87 -4.25 -26.63
CA ALA A 31 -53.65 -4.70 -25.25
C ALA A 31 -52.32 -5.44 -25.09
N VAL A 32 -52.00 -6.36 -26.01
CA VAL A 32 -50.71 -7.07 -26.03
C VAL A 32 -49.55 -6.09 -26.26
N PHE A 33 -49.70 -5.13 -27.18
CA PHE A 33 -48.68 -4.12 -27.44
C PHE A 33 -48.42 -3.22 -26.22
N GLY A 34 -49.47 -2.77 -25.55
CA GLY A 34 -49.36 -1.99 -24.31
C GLY A 34 -48.73 -2.78 -23.17
N MET A 35 -48.98 -4.08 -23.08
CA MET A 35 -48.34 -4.95 -22.07
C MET A 35 -46.85 -5.15 -22.35
N LEU A 36 -46.45 -5.19 -23.64
CA LEU A 36 -45.06 -5.37 -24.05
C LEU A 36 -44.21 -4.10 -23.99
N ILE A 37 -44.81 -2.91 -24.15
CA ILE A 37 -44.03 -1.66 -24.17
C ILE A 37 -43.41 -1.35 -22.81
N LEU A 38 -44.11 -1.66 -21.71
CA LEU A 38 -43.65 -1.39 -20.34
C LEU A 38 -42.34 -2.12 -19.98
N PRO A 39 -42.19 -3.45 -20.16
CA PRO A 39 -40.92 -4.12 -19.88
C PRO A 39 -39.79 -3.67 -20.82
N ILE A 40 -40.09 -3.35 -22.09
CA ILE A 40 -39.09 -2.84 -23.05
C ILE A 40 -38.55 -1.48 -22.59
N SER A 41 -39.42 -0.56 -22.18
CA SER A 41 -39.01 0.75 -21.65
C SER A 41 -38.08 0.60 -20.43
N LYS A 42 -38.40 -0.31 -19.50
CA LYS A 42 -37.55 -0.59 -18.34
C LYS A 42 -36.18 -1.15 -18.71
N ILE A 43 -36.10 -2.04 -19.71
CA ILE A 43 -34.83 -2.58 -20.19
C ILE A 43 -33.98 -1.48 -20.84
N ILE A 44 -34.60 -0.59 -21.63
CA ILE A 44 -33.90 0.55 -22.26
C ILE A 44 -33.36 1.50 -21.20
N GLU A 45 -34.18 1.89 -20.22
CA GLU A 45 -33.75 2.74 -19.10
C GLU A 45 -32.62 2.10 -18.30
N SER A 46 -32.73 0.80 -18.02
CA SER A 46 -31.68 0.05 -17.33
C SER A 46 -30.37 0.06 -18.10
N ASN A 47 -30.41 -0.20 -19.41
CA ASN A 47 -29.21 -0.17 -20.26
C ASN A 47 -28.59 1.23 -20.34
N ILE A 48 -29.41 2.29 -20.43
CA ILE A 48 -28.92 3.68 -20.41
C ILE A 48 -28.24 3.98 -19.07
N ASN A 49 -28.84 3.58 -17.96
CA ASN A 49 -28.29 3.80 -16.63
C ASN A 49 -26.98 3.03 -16.41
N VAL A 50 -26.91 1.78 -16.86
CA VAL A 50 -25.68 0.97 -16.80
C VAL A 50 -24.59 1.62 -17.65
N ASN A 51 -24.87 2.00 -18.89
CA ASN A 51 -23.90 2.67 -19.76
C ASN A 51 -23.40 3.99 -19.16
N LYS A 52 -24.31 4.76 -18.56
CA LYS A 52 -23.95 6.01 -17.87
C LYS A 52 -23.02 5.73 -16.69
N SER A 53 -23.36 4.76 -15.84
CA SER A 53 -22.55 4.35 -14.69
C SER A 53 -21.17 3.87 -15.13
N SER A 54 -21.10 3.00 -16.14
CA SER A 54 -19.83 2.49 -16.67
C SER A 54 -18.96 3.60 -17.25
N ARG A 55 -19.56 4.60 -17.92
CA ARG A 55 -18.80 5.76 -18.41
C ARG A 55 -18.25 6.60 -17.27
N GLU A 56 -19.06 6.85 -16.24
CA GLU A 56 -18.62 7.60 -15.05
C GLU A 56 -17.50 6.87 -14.29
N GLU A 57 -17.55 5.54 -14.19
CA GLU A 57 -16.49 4.71 -13.60
C GLU A 57 -15.20 4.75 -14.42
N LEU A 58 -15.28 4.65 -15.75
CA LEU A 58 -14.12 4.75 -16.64
C LEU A 58 -13.49 6.15 -16.59
N GLU A 59 -14.32 7.19 -16.60
CA GLU A 59 -13.87 8.57 -16.41
C GLU A 59 -13.14 8.70 -15.07
N LEU A 60 -13.72 8.24 -13.96
CA LEU A 60 -13.10 8.31 -12.64
C LEU A 60 -11.78 7.52 -12.57
N ALA A 61 -11.72 6.33 -13.17
CA ALA A 61 -10.50 5.53 -13.24
C ALA A 61 -9.38 6.28 -13.99
N SER A 62 -9.71 6.94 -15.10
CA SER A 62 -8.74 7.74 -15.86
C SER A 62 -8.20 8.93 -15.05
N VAL A 63 -9.07 9.64 -14.32
CA VAL A 63 -8.68 10.74 -13.42
C VAL A 63 -7.79 10.23 -12.28
N LEU A 64 -8.09 9.06 -11.72
CA LEU A 64 -7.30 8.46 -10.65
C LEU A 64 -5.92 8.01 -11.13
N SER A 65 -5.83 7.39 -12.31
CA SER A 65 -4.56 7.02 -12.92
C SER A 65 -3.71 8.25 -13.21
N TYR A 66 -4.30 9.31 -13.77
CA TYR A 66 -3.60 10.58 -13.96
C TYR A 66 -3.10 11.17 -12.65
N ALA A 67 -3.95 11.18 -11.61
CA ALA A 67 -3.57 11.69 -10.29
C ALA A 67 -2.38 10.92 -9.69
N TYR A 68 -2.39 9.60 -9.84
CA TYR A 68 -1.31 8.73 -9.38
C TYR A 68 0.01 9.04 -10.08
N GLU A 69 0.01 9.11 -11.42
CA GLU A 69 1.21 9.42 -12.21
C GLU A 69 1.71 10.84 -11.95
N ALA A 70 0.82 11.83 -11.87
CA ALA A 70 1.19 13.21 -11.56
C ALA A 70 1.91 13.32 -10.20
N PHE A 71 1.46 12.56 -9.19
CA PHE A 71 2.12 12.51 -7.89
C PHE A 71 3.49 11.81 -7.94
N LEU A 72 3.64 10.78 -8.78
CA LEU A 72 4.95 10.13 -9.00
C LEU A 72 5.96 11.09 -9.63
N GLU A 73 5.52 11.91 -10.58
CA GLU A 73 6.38 12.92 -11.23
C GLU A 73 6.73 14.07 -10.29
N ASN A 74 5.77 14.52 -9.47
CA ASN A 74 5.97 15.60 -8.52
C ASN A 74 5.33 15.29 -7.16
N ASN A 75 6.16 14.72 -6.27
CA ASN A 75 5.79 14.28 -4.92
C ASN A 75 5.40 15.42 -3.95
N SER A 76 5.49 16.68 -4.38
CA SER A 76 5.18 17.87 -3.58
C SER A 76 3.83 18.51 -3.93
N LEU A 77 3.10 17.93 -4.87
CA LEU A 77 1.77 18.39 -5.28
C LEU A 77 0.80 18.36 -4.09
N LYS A 78 0.10 19.48 -3.89
CA LYS A 78 -1.03 19.57 -2.96
C LYS A 78 -2.37 19.49 -3.68
N GLU A 79 -2.40 19.99 -4.91
CA GLU A 79 -3.60 20.04 -5.74
C GLU A 79 -3.22 20.05 -7.23
N SER A 80 -4.09 19.46 -8.06
CA SER A 80 -3.99 19.53 -9.52
C SER A 80 -5.38 19.44 -10.16
N SER A 81 -5.52 19.99 -11.36
CA SER A 81 -6.72 19.83 -12.18
C SER A 81 -6.52 18.74 -13.24
N TYR A 82 -7.59 18.02 -13.57
CA TYR A 82 -7.53 17.05 -14.67
C TYR A 82 -7.52 17.80 -16.02
N PRO A 83 -6.52 17.56 -16.90
CA PRO A 83 -6.29 18.41 -18.08
C PRO A 83 -7.42 18.38 -19.11
N ASN A 84 -8.18 17.27 -19.16
CA ASN A 84 -9.25 17.10 -20.15
C ASN A 84 -10.62 17.53 -19.63
N ASP A 85 -10.77 17.83 -18.33
CA ASP A 85 -12.05 18.25 -17.75
C ASP A 85 -11.83 19.02 -16.43
N ASN A 86 -11.97 20.35 -16.52
CA ASN A 86 -11.77 21.29 -15.42
C ASN A 86 -12.76 21.14 -14.26
N ARG A 87 -13.81 20.33 -14.43
CA ARG A 87 -14.73 20.01 -13.33
C ARG A 87 -14.07 19.13 -12.28
N TYR A 88 -13.03 18.37 -12.65
CA TYR A 88 -12.31 17.51 -11.72
C TYR A 88 -11.15 18.25 -11.06
N THR A 89 -11.16 18.29 -9.74
CA THR A 89 -10.03 18.72 -8.91
C THR A 89 -9.51 17.54 -8.09
N ILE A 90 -8.18 17.44 -8.00
CA ILE A 90 -7.48 16.36 -7.33
C ILE A 90 -6.70 16.99 -6.18
N HIS A 91 -6.96 16.54 -4.96
CA HIS A 91 -6.20 16.95 -3.78
C HIS A 91 -5.33 15.80 -3.29
N TYR A 92 -4.10 16.12 -2.91
CA TYR A 92 -3.14 15.17 -2.34
C TYR A 92 -2.91 15.54 -0.89
N ASN A 93 -3.15 14.61 0.01
CA ASN A 93 -2.70 14.71 1.40
C ASN A 93 -1.58 13.70 1.61
N VAL A 94 -0.38 14.21 1.91
CA VAL A 94 0.83 13.41 2.09
C VAL A 94 1.11 13.31 3.59
N GLU A 95 1.03 12.10 4.10
CA GLU A 95 1.45 11.74 5.45
C GLU A 95 2.82 11.05 5.34
N GLU A 96 3.85 11.66 5.93
CA GLU A 96 5.13 10.97 6.12
C GLU A 96 4.90 9.81 7.09
N ILE A 97 5.02 8.58 6.58
CA ILE A 97 5.18 7.45 7.47
C ILE A 97 6.65 7.49 7.85
N ASN A 98 6.93 7.92 9.08
CA ASN A 98 8.24 7.72 9.65
C ASN A 98 8.56 6.23 9.53
N ASN A 99 9.44 5.89 8.60
CA ASN A 99 10.21 4.67 8.66
C ASN A 99 11.24 4.87 9.78
N GLU A 100 10.76 5.07 11.01
CA GLU A 100 11.55 4.62 12.14
C GLU A 100 11.66 3.12 11.94
N ILE A 101 12.80 2.69 11.42
CA ILE A 101 13.28 1.34 11.66
C ILE A 101 13.56 1.30 13.16
N SER A 102 12.49 1.27 13.95
CA SER A 102 12.51 0.83 15.32
C SER A 102 12.37 -0.67 15.23
N SER A 103 13.38 -1.38 15.72
CA SER A 103 13.12 -2.74 16.11
C SER A 103 12.05 -2.67 17.20
N LYS A 104 10.96 -3.40 17.01
CA LYS A 104 9.91 -3.50 18.03
C LYS A 104 10.41 -4.03 19.38
N ASP A 105 11.68 -4.45 19.46
CA ASP A 105 12.28 -5.07 20.62
C ASP A 105 13.47 -4.24 21.17
N ILE A 106 14.62 -4.13 20.48
CA ILE A 106 15.84 -3.44 21.00
C ILE A 106 16.51 -2.48 20.01
N ASP A 107 16.37 -1.18 20.24
CA ASP A 107 17.01 -0.09 19.51
C ASP A 107 18.24 0.41 20.26
N LEU A 108 19.43 0.17 19.69
CA LEU A 108 20.71 0.70 20.13
C LEU A 108 21.08 1.88 19.25
N ILE A 109 21.05 3.09 19.81
CA ILE A 109 21.39 4.33 19.09
C ILE A 109 22.64 4.93 19.73
N LEU A 110 23.74 4.98 18.99
CA LEU A 110 24.94 5.69 19.42
C LEU A 110 24.83 7.18 19.09
N ASP A 111 24.92 8.01 20.13
CA ASP A 111 25.20 9.44 20.01
C ASP A 111 26.66 9.75 20.38
N GLU A 112 27.03 11.05 20.44
CA GLU A 112 28.42 11.47 20.69
C GLU A 112 29.00 10.95 22.01
N ASN A 113 28.16 10.87 23.04
CA ASN A 113 28.60 10.68 24.41
C ASN A 113 27.90 9.51 25.08
N ASN A 114 26.83 8.97 24.48
CA ASN A 114 26.00 7.94 25.07
C ASN A 114 25.49 6.93 24.03
N ILE A 115 25.21 5.74 24.54
CA ILE A 115 24.45 4.70 23.88
C ILE A 115 23.05 4.75 24.48
N LYS A 116 22.07 5.03 23.63
CA LYS A 116 20.66 4.99 23.99
C LYS A 116 20.10 3.62 23.67
N ILE A 117 19.45 2.99 24.67
CA ILE A 117 18.74 1.72 24.48
C ILE A 117 17.24 1.99 24.64
N ASN A 118 16.47 1.74 23.57
CA ASN A 118 15.02 1.99 23.49
C ASN A 118 14.60 3.41 23.90
N SER A 119 15.52 4.38 23.82
CA SER A 119 15.36 5.75 24.36
C SER A 119 15.08 5.82 25.88
N ILE A 120 15.20 4.72 26.62
CA ILE A 120 14.95 4.64 28.07
C ILE A 120 16.27 4.73 28.84
N TYR A 121 17.28 3.99 28.38
CA TYR A 121 18.59 3.95 29.04
C TYR A 121 19.59 4.78 28.26
N SER A 122 20.50 5.44 28.98
CA SER A 122 21.59 6.24 28.43
C SER A 122 22.89 5.82 29.10
N ILE A 123 23.76 5.14 28.36
CA ILE A 123 25.04 4.63 28.86
C ILE A 123 26.15 5.52 28.31
N PRO A 124 27.00 6.14 29.15
CA PRO A 124 28.07 6.98 28.65
C PRO A 124 29.12 6.15 27.87
N VAL A 125 29.62 6.71 26.78
CA VAL A 125 30.52 6.05 25.81
C VAL A 125 31.98 6.13 26.27
N GLY A 126 32.66 4.98 26.34
CA GLY A 126 34.09 4.84 26.62
C GLY A 126 34.93 4.63 25.35
N GLN A 127 36.24 4.42 25.52
CA GLN A 127 37.14 4.08 24.40
C GLN A 127 36.84 2.70 23.81
N ASN A 128 36.71 1.68 24.66
CA ASN A 128 36.32 0.34 24.25
C ASN A 128 35.05 -0.02 24.99
N MET A 129 34.01 -0.37 24.24
CA MET A 129 32.72 -0.68 24.80
C MET A 129 32.31 -2.09 24.41
N ASP A 130 32.05 -2.92 25.40
CA ASP A 130 31.59 -4.29 25.19
C ASP A 130 30.15 -4.39 25.66
N PHE A 131 29.29 -4.88 24.78
CA PHE A 131 27.90 -5.23 25.06
C PHE A 131 27.74 -6.72 24.89
N LYS A 132 27.07 -7.36 25.82
CA LYS A 132 26.63 -8.74 25.69
C LYS A 132 25.12 -8.77 25.87
N ILE A 133 24.43 -9.34 24.89
CA ILE A 133 22.97 -9.47 24.85
C ILE A 133 22.62 -10.95 24.96
N ARG A 134 21.93 -11.30 26.05
CA ARG A 134 21.31 -12.61 26.27
C ARG A 134 19.80 -12.44 26.26
N ILE A 135 19.08 -13.33 25.58
CA ILE A 135 17.62 -13.25 25.47
C ILE A 135 17.02 -14.48 26.13
N THR A 136 16.20 -14.28 27.16
CA THR A 136 15.44 -15.37 27.81
C THR A 136 13.97 -15.27 27.38
N TYR A 137 13.46 -16.28 26.69
CA TYR A 137 12.10 -16.30 26.16
C TYR A 137 11.24 -17.34 26.88
N ASN A 138 10.16 -16.90 27.52
CA ASN A 138 9.19 -17.76 28.19
C ASN A 138 7.78 -17.18 28.03
N ASN A 139 6.79 -18.03 27.76
CA ASN A 139 5.36 -17.66 27.70
C ASN A 139 5.08 -16.42 26.83
N ASN A 140 5.68 -16.37 25.63
CA ASN A 140 5.50 -15.27 24.68
C ASN A 140 6.04 -13.90 25.16
N LYS A 141 6.94 -13.91 26.14
CA LYS A 141 7.67 -12.76 26.64
C LYS A 141 9.16 -13.03 26.52
N ALA A 142 9.91 -12.10 25.93
CA ALA A 142 11.37 -12.12 25.95
C ALA A 142 11.89 -11.15 27.01
N ASN A 143 12.97 -11.55 27.67
CA ASN A 143 13.76 -10.68 28.51
C ASN A 143 15.12 -10.50 27.88
N TYR A 144 15.50 -9.27 27.57
CA TYR A 144 16.79 -8.94 27.01
C TYR A 144 17.70 -8.49 28.15
N ASP A 145 18.61 -9.36 28.54
CA ASP A 145 19.64 -9.13 29.54
C ASP A 145 20.86 -8.57 28.82
N ILE A 146 21.10 -7.26 29.01
CA ILE A 146 22.18 -6.52 28.38
C ILE A 146 23.21 -6.19 29.46
N THR A 147 24.34 -6.89 29.45
CA THR A 147 25.50 -6.53 30.27
C THR A 147 26.45 -5.69 29.44
N TYR A 148 26.96 -4.60 30.00
CA TYR A 148 27.88 -3.72 29.29
C TYR A 148 29.11 -3.38 30.12
N ASN A 149 30.21 -3.08 29.42
CA ASN A 149 31.42 -2.51 29.97
C ASN A 149 31.81 -1.30 29.11
N SER A 150 31.78 -0.11 29.71
CA SER A 150 32.16 1.15 29.07
C SER A 150 33.06 1.95 30.02
N ILE A 151 32.71 3.19 30.36
CA ILE A 151 33.29 3.95 31.48
C ILE A 151 32.93 3.30 32.83
N SER A 152 31.73 2.70 32.90
CA SER A 152 31.27 1.86 33.99
C SER A 152 30.72 0.55 33.46
N SER A 153 30.71 -0.48 34.30
CA SER A 153 30.00 -1.72 34.03
C SER A 153 28.58 -1.65 34.59
N GLY A 154 27.65 -2.34 33.92
CA GLY A 154 26.28 -2.44 34.38
C GLY A 154 25.48 -3.49 33.64
N GLU A 155 24.23 -3.64 34.09
CA GLU A 155 23.28 -4.60 33.54
C GLU A 155 21.93 -3.93 33.37
N ILE A 156 21.28 -4.20 32.24
CA ILE A 156 19.96 -3.70 31.88
C ILE A 156 19.08 -4.88 31.52
N ASN A 157 17.86 -4.86 32.03
CA ASN A 157 16.85 -5.89 31.81
C ASN A 157 15.65 -5.28 31.08
N ILE A 158 15.38 -5.74 29.86
CA ILE A 158 14.29 -5.20 29.03
C ILE A 158 13.26 -6.30 28.74
N PRO A 159 12.10 -6.28 29.42
CA PRO A 159 11.02 -7.22 29.17
C PRO A 159 10.15 -6.76 27.99
N ILE A 160 9.92 -7.66 27.02
CA ILE A 160 9.12 -7.39 25.80
C ILE A 160 8.09 -8.50 25.61
N GLU A 161 6.83 -8.09 25.47
CA GLU A 161 5.73 -9.00 25.14
C GLU A 161 5.61 -9.18 23.63
N ASN A 162 5.32 -10.41 23.18
CA ASN A 162 5.22 -10.75 21.75
C ASN A 162 6.47 -10.33 20.94
N PRO A 163 7.69 -10.73 21.36
CA PRO A 163 8.93 -10.28 20.74
C PRO A 163 9.05 -10.75 19.29
N ASN A 164 9.64 -9.92 18.44
CA ASN A 164 9.93 -10.24 17.04
C ASN A 164 11.37 -10.71 16.80
N PHE A 165 12.18 -10.75 17.87
CA PHE A 165 13.61 -11.01 17.90
C PHE A 165 14.40 -10.10 16.95
N ILE A 166 14.07 -8.81 16.94
CA ILE A 166 14.74 -7.80 16.12
C ILE A 166 15.61 -6.92 17.00
N ILE A 167 16.88 -6.78 16.63
CA ILE A 167 17.81 -5.82 17.24
C ILE A 167 18.17 -4.82 16.14
N TYR A 168 18.01 -3.54 16.41
CA TYR A 168 18.44 -2.47 15.51
C TYR A 168 19.59 -1.70 16.15
N ALA A 169 20.70 -1.58 15.42
CA ALA A 169 21.88 -0.85 15.85
C ALA A 169 22.12 0.30 14.86
N ASN A 170 22.03 1.53 15.35
CA ASN A 170 22.25 2.74 14.57
C ASN A 170 23.49 3.47 15.06
N MET A 171 24.52 3.46 14.23
CA MET A 171 25.76 4.19 14.42
C MET A 171 25.70 5.36 13.44
N MET A 172 25.74 6.62 13.93
CA MET A 172 25.56 7.80 13.06
C MET A 172 26.72 8.78 13.09
N LYS A 173 27.85 8.46 13.74
CA LYS A 173 28.96 9.42 13.82
C LYS A 173 30.33 8.77 13.89
N LYS A 174 31.33 9.53 13.45
CA LYS A 174 32.74 9.15 13.33
C LYS A 174 33.50 9.42 14.62
N ASP A 175 34.14 8.39 15.17
CA ASP A 175 35.21 8.49 16.17
C ASP A 175 36.15 7.29 15.98
N GLU A 176 37.30 7.52 15.33
CA GLU A 176 38.24 6.45 14.93
C GLU A 176 38.93 5.80 16.14
N ASP A 177 38.94 6.48 17.29
CA ASP A 177 39.62 6.02 18.52
C ASP A 177 38.72 5.19 19.44
N LYS A 178 37.45 5.00 19.06
CA LYS A 178 36.47 4.28 19.86
C LYS A 178 35.98 3.01 19.16
N SER A 179 35.83 1.94 19.94
CA SER A 179 35.32 0.66 19.47
C SER A 179 34.07 0.24 20.24
N LEU A 180 33.12 -0.36 19.53
CA LEU A 180 31.91 -0.95 20.09
C LEU A 180 31.84 -2.42 19.65
N ASN A 181 31.92 -3.32 20.62
CA ASN A 181 31.82 -4.75 20.43
C ASN A 181 30.46 -5.22 20.97
N ILE A 182 29.65 -5.85 20.12
CA ILE A 182 28.40 -6.48 20.53
C ILE A 182 28.53 -7.99 20.41
N LEU A 183 28.39 -8.68 21.54
CA LEU A 183 28.25 -10.12 21.64
C LEU A 183 26.77 -10.51 21.74
N ILE A 184 26.25 -11.19 20.72
CA ILE A 184 24.95 -11.84 20.79
C ILE A 184 25.14 -13.26 21.32
N ASP A 185 24.80 -13.46 22.60
CA ASP A 185 24.91 -14.75 23.29
C ASP A 185 23.88 -15.75 22.72
N GLY A 186 22.63 -15.33 22.61
CA GLY A 186 21.58 -16.09 21.94
C GLY A 186 20.21 -15.98 22.59
N VAL A 187 19.27 -16.77 22.06
CA VAL A 187 17.92 -16.92 22.62
C VAL A 187 17.84 -18.22 23.39
N TYR A 188 17.37 -18.15 24.63
CA TYR A 188 17.22 -19.27 25.54
C TYR A 188 15.73 -19.46 25.88
N GLU A 189 15.27 -20.70 25.82
CA GLU A 189 13.94 -21.12 26.27
C GLU A 189 14.14 -22.26 27.26
N ASN A 190 13.74 -22.06 28.51
CA ASN A 190 14.05 -22.97 29.63
C ASN A 190 15.55 -23.30 29.77
N GLU A 191 16.42 -22.27 29.71
CA GLU A 191 17.90 -22.40 29.79
C GLU A 191 18.59 -23.17 28.65
N ILE A 192 17.85 -23.54 27.60
CA ILE A 192 18.39 -24.22 26.41
C ILE A 192 18.32 -23.28 25.21
N TYR A 193 19.29 -23.36 24.28
CA TYR A 193 19.22 -22.60 23.03
C TYR A 193 17.91 -22.87 22.29
N SER A 194 17.18 -21.79 22.02
CA SER A 194 15.97 -21.84 21.21
C SER A 194 16.32 -21.95 19.72
N ASN A 195 15.31 -22.23 18.90
CA ASN A 195 15.42 -22.21 17.43
C ASN A 195 14.94 -20.87 16.83
N LYS A 196 14.61 -19.87 17.65
CA LYS A 196 14.19 -18.55 17.18
C LYS A 196 15.31 -17.86 16.41
N THR A 197 14.95 -17.15 15.35
CA THR A 197 15.90 -16.37 14.56
C THR A 197 16.00 -14.96 15.11
N ILE A 198 17.21 -14.51 15.40
CA ILE A 198 17.48 -13.10 15.69
C ILE A 198 17.75 -12.39 14.36
N LYS A 199 17.08 -11.25 14.13
CA LYS A 199 17.38 -10.36 13.00
C LYS A 199 18.08 -9.13 13.53
N LEU A 200 19.35 -8.96 13.17
CA LEU A 200 20.15 -7.81 13.51
C LEU A 200 20.25 -6.88 12.30
N TYR A 201 19.69 -5.69 12.43
CA TYR A 201 19.80 -4.64 11.45
C TYR A 201 20.83 -3.63 11.93
N LYS A 202 21.94 -3.49 11.20
CA LYS A 202 22.95 -2.48 11.50
C LYS A 202 22.89 -1.36 10.47
N LYS A 203 22.82 -0.12 10.92
CA LYS A 203 22.97 1.07 10.11
C LYS A 203 24.33 1.66 10.41
N ILE A 204 25.18 1.72 9.38
CA ILE A 204 26.56 2.18 9.43
C ILE A 204 26.73 3.23 8.32
N LYS A 205 27.24 4.41 8.64
CA LYS A 205 27.69 5.43 7.67
C LYS A 205 29.17 5.22 7.31
N GLU A 206 29.60 5.68 6.14
CA GLU A 206 31.02 5.63 5.76
C GLU A 206 31.93 6.36 6.76
N GLY A 207 32.96 5.66 7.27
CA GLY A 207 34.02 6.24 8.12
C GLY A 207 33.78 6.23 9.63
N GLU A 208 33.06 5.23 10.16
CA GLU A 208 32.57 5.19 11.56
C GLU A 208 33.46 4.45 12.58
N TYR A 209 33.00 4.48 13.85
CA TYR A 209 33.49 3.65 14.96
C TYR A 209 33.82 2.23 14.52
N ASN A 210 34.85 1.63 15.13
CA ASN A 210 35.14 0.21 14.97
C ASN A 210 34.02 -0.62 15.60
N PHE A 211 33.00 -0.94 14.81
CA PHE A 211 31.81 -1.67 15.23
C PHE A 211 31.95 -3.16 14.90
N ASN A 212 32.11 -3.97 15.93
CA ASN A 212 32.27 -5.41 15.80
C ASN A 212 31.05 -6.11 16.37
N ILE A 213 30.43 -6.98 15.57
CA ILE A 213 29.39 -7.89 16.04
C ILE A 213 29.97 -9.29 16.03
N VAL A 214 29.87 -9.96 17.17
CA VAL A 214 30.17 -11.39 17.31
C VAL A 214 28.91 -12.07 17.80
N SER A 215 28.59 -13.22 17.23
CA SER A 215 27.53 -14.07 17.76
C SER A 215 28.01 -15.50 17.93
N ILE A 216 27.74 -16.04 19.11
CA ILE A 216 27.90 -17.46 19.38
C ILE A 216 26.60 -18.23 19.12
N TYR A 217 25.54 -17.52 18.74
CA TYR A 217 24.22 -18.07 18.46
C TYR A 217 24.09 -18.41 16.97
N PRO A 218 23.77 -19.66 16.61
CA PRO A 218 23.80 -20.11 15.22
C PRO A 218 22.68 -19.49 14.35
N ASN A 219 21.58 -19.03 14.95
CA ASN A 219 20.41 -18.53 14.23
C ASN A 219 20.34 -16.99 14.21
N LEU A 220 21.46 -16.34 13.92
CA LEU A 220 21.54 -14.89 13.71
C LEU A 220 21.53 -14.55 12.21
N ILE A 221 20.64 -13.65 11.80
CA ILE A 221 20.64 -13.03 10.48
C ILE A 221 21.05 -11.57 10.63
N GLU A 222 22.21 -11.23 10.10
CA GLU A 222 22.73 -9.85 10.07
C GLU A 222 22.42 -9.18 8.74
N LYS A 223 21.95 -7.93 8.77
CA LYS A 223 21.69 -7.11 7.59
C LYS A 223 22.20 -5.68 7.81
N THR A 224 23.01 -5.20 6.87
CA THR A 224 23.36 -3.78 6.79
C THR A 224 22.23 -3.01 6.11
N VAL A 225 21.81 -1.90 6.70
CA VAL A 225 20.79 -1.00 6.16
C VAL A 225 21.49 0.25 5.63
N ASP A 226 21.45 0.45 4.32
CA ASP A 226 22.02 1.64 3.67
C ASP A 226 21.21 2.90 3.96
N GLU A 227 21.89 4.05 3.98
CA GLU A 227 21.34 5.40 4.19
C GLU A 227 20.32 5.86 3.13
N LYS A 228 20.00 5.05 2.11
CA LYS A 228 18.92 5.38 1.16
C LYS A 228 17.61 5.36 1.91
N LYS A 229 17.27 6.53 2.43
CA LYS A 229 16.10 6.87 3.22
C LYS A 229 14.91 6.73 2.28
N PHE A 230 14.41 5.51 2.14
CA PHE A 230 13.08 5.31 1.60
C PHE A 230 12.14 5.94 2.62
N ILE A 231 11.64 7.14 2.35
CA ILE A 231 10.53 7.68 3.12
C ILE A 231 9.30 7.02 2.51
N ASN A 232 8.66 6.16 3.28
CA ASN A 232 7.33 5.69 2.92
C ASN A 232 6.39 6.86 3.12
N LYS A 233 5.85 7.41 2.02
CA LYS A 233 4.82 8.44 2.06
C LYS A 233 3.49 7.76 1.85
N LYS A 234 2.57 7.93 2.80
CA LYS A 234 1.16 7.60 2.58
C LYS A 234 0.51 8.80 1.91
N VAL A 235 -0.11 8.58 0.77
CA VAL A 235 -0.69 9.65 -0.03
C VAL A 235 -2.16 9.33 -0.22
N ILE A 236 -2.99 10.26 0.24
CA ILE A 236 -4.43 10.18 0.11
C ILE A 236 -4.81 11.08 -1.07
N ILE A 237 -5.24 10.45 -2.16
CA ILE A 237 -5.71 11.14 -3.36
C ILE A 237 -7.22 11.28 -3.26
N THR A 238 -7.69 12.53 -3.20
CA THR A 238 -9.12 12.86 -3.18
C THR A 238 -9.53 13.49 -4.50
N ILE A 239 -10.42 12.82 -5.24
CA ILE A 239 -10.99 13.34 -6.48
C ILE A 239 -12.32 13.99 -6.17
N LYS A 240 -12.46 15.25 -6.56
CA LYS A 240 -13.72 16.00 -6.53
C LYS A 240 -14.16 16.32 -7.94
N LYS A 241 -15.48 16.37 -8.17
CA LYS A 241 -16.09 16.89 -9.41
C LYS A 241 -17.11 17.95 -9.04
N ASP A 242 -17.02 19.12 -9.65
CA ASP A 242 -17.88 20.26 -9.34
C ASP A 242 -17.93 20.57 -7.83
N GLY A 243 -16.78 20.45 -7.16
CA GLY A 243 -16.62 20.65 -5.71
C GLY A 243 -17.09 19.49 -4.83
N LYS A 244 -17.77 18.47 -5.37
CA LYS A 244 -18.24 17.30 -4.60
C LYS A 244 -17.22 16.17 -4.62
N LYS A 245 -16.94 15.58 -3.46
CA LYS A 245 -16.06 14.40 -3.32
C LYS A 245 -16.68 13.20 -4.04
N LEU A 246 -15.94 12.62 -4.98
CA LEU A 246 -16.35 11.40 -5.70
C LEU A 246 -15.65 10.16 -5.15
N LYS A 247 -14.34 10.26 -4.95
CA LYS A 247 -13.51 9.13 -4.54
C LYS A 247 -12.34 9.58 -3.68
N GLU A 248 -11.96 8.71 -2.76
CA GLU A 248 -10.71 8.77 -2.02
C GLU A 248 -10.00 7.43 -2.21
N SER A 249 -8.71 7.50 -2.50
CA SER A 249 -7.83 6.34 -2.64
C SER A 249 -6.55 6.60 -1.85
N ILE A 250 -6.07 5.58 -1.16
CA ILE A 250 -4.87 5.65 -0.33
C ILE A 250 -3.78 4.84 -1.02
N TYR A 251 -2.62 5.45 -1.22
CA TYR A 251 -1.44 4.83 -1.80
C TYR A 251 -0.26 4.95 -0.84
N THR A 252 0.67 4.01 -0.94
CA THR A 252 1.95 4.07 -0.23
C THR A 252 3.06 4.11 -1.27
N PHE A 253 3.85 5.17 -1.22
CA PHE A 253 4.98 5.38 -2.11
C PHE A 253 6.27 5.27 -1.31
N SER A 254 7.23 4.50 -1.78
CA SER A 254 8.60 4.54 -1.27
C SER A 254 9.38 5.55 -2.09
N VAL A 255 9.62 6.73 -1.52
CA VAL A 255 10.36 7.81 -2.20
C VAL A 255 11.78 7.81 -1.67
N ASN A 256 12.77 7.81 -2.55
CA ASN A 256 14.15 8.11 -2.17
C ASN A 256 14.22 9.60 -1.81
N ASP A 257 14.57 9.90 -0.56
CA ASP A 257 14.97 11.26 -0.16
C ASP A 257 16.31 11.63 -0.82
#